data_AF-A0A2R7KBV2-F1
#
_entry.id   AF-A0A2R7KBV2-F1
#
_cell.length_a   1.000
_cell.length_b   1.000
_cell.length_c   1.000
_cell.angle_alpha   90.00
_cell.angle_beta   90.00
_cell.angle_gamma   90.00
#
_symmetry.space_group_name_H-M   'P 1'
#
loop_
_entity.id
_entity.type
_entity.pdbx_description
1 polymer ?
#
loop_
_entity_poly.entity_id
_entity_poly.type
_entity_poly.pdbx_seq_one_letter_code
_entity_poly.pdbx_strand_id
1 'polypeptide(L)' 'TLQPEYYVPFIKYFEGYKYHEIADMLEIPIGTVKTRIHVARQILKKYLKTYSKDILGADIV' A
#
# COMPACT_ATOMS: atom_id res chain seq x y z
N THR A 1 5.03 9.99 -3.14
CA THR A 1 4.49 9.06 -4.15
C THR A 1 4.96 7.65 -3.84
N LEU A 2 4.09 6.64 -3.99
CA LEU A 2 4.45 5.24 -3.69
C LEU A 2 5.45 4.73 -4.75
N GLN A 3 6.56 4.14 -4.32
CA GLN A 3 7.54 3.59 -5.27
C GLN A 3 6.95 2.38 -6.02
N PRO A 4 7.36 2.15 -7.29
CA PRO A 4 6.81 1.06 -8.12
C PRO A 4 6.89 -0.31 -7.45
N GLU A 5 7.95 -0.57 -6.70
CA GLU A 5 8.15 -1.84 -5.99
C GLU A 5 7.09 -2.13 -4.92
N TYR A 6 6.47 -1.11 -4.33
CA TYR A 6 5.37 -1.25 -3.38
C TYR A 6 4.01 -1.14 -4.08
N TYR A 7 3.93 -0.35 -5.15
CA TYR A 7 2.72 -0.13 -5.92
C TYR A 7 2.25 -1.39 -6.64
N VAL A 8 3.14 -2.06 -7.37
CA VAL A 8 2.76 -3.21 -8.22
C VAL A 8 2.17 -4.37 -7.39
N PRO A 9 2.80 -4.85 -6.30
CA PRO A 9 2.22 -5.91 -5.48
C PRO A 9 0.93 -5.47 -4.78
N PHE A 10 0.84 -4.20 -4.37
CA PHE A 10 -0.34 -3.67 -3.70
C PHE A 10 -1.56 -3.65 -4.62
N ILE A 11 -1.41 -3.17 -5.86
CA ILE A 11 -2.51 -3.14 -6.83
C ILE A 11 -2.94 -4.55 -7.21
N LYS A 12 -2.00 -5.47 -7.48
CA LYS A 12 -2.36 -6.86 -7.78
C LYS A 12 -3.11 -7.52 -6.62
N TYR A 13 -2.68 -7.30 -5.39
CA TYR A 13 -3.43 -7.79 -4.23
C TYR A 13 -4.83 -7.16 -4.13
N PHE A 14 -4.95 -5.86 -4.41
CA PHE A 14 -6.24 -5.16 -4.43
C PHE A 14 -7.18 -5.68 -5.53
N GLU A 15 -6.63 -6.08 -6.68
CA GLU A 15 -7.34 -6.74 -7.78
C GLU A 15 -7.80 -8.17 -7.46
N GLY A 16 -7.38 -8.74 -6.33
CA GLY A 16 -7.82 -10.06 -5.85
C GLY A 16 -6.83 -11.20 -6.06
N TYR A 17 -5.65 -10.94 -6.61
CA TYR A 17 -4.61 -11.97 -6.75
C TYR A 17 -4.09 -12.42 -5.37
N LYS A 18 -3.88 -13.72 -5.22
CA LYS A 18 -3.30 -14.33 -4.02
C LYS A 18 -1.81 -14.05 -3.97
N TYR A 19 -1.24 -14.06 -2.75
CA TYR A 19 0.18 -13.75 -2.56
C TYR A 19 1.13 -14.65 -3.35
N HIS A 20 0.80 -15.94 -3.53
CA HIS A 20 1.63 -16.85 -4.33
C HIS A 20 1.57 -16.52 -5.82
N GLU A 21 0.38 -16.19 -6.36
CA GLU A 21 0.22 -15.77 -7.77
C GLU A 21 1.04 -14.51 -8.06
N ILE A 22 1.03 -13.54 -7.13
CA ILE A 22 1.83 -12.32 -7.25
C ILE A 22 3.34 -12.62 -7.14
N ALA A 23 3.73 -13.56 -6.28
CA ALA A 23 5.13 -13.97 -6.14
C ALA A 23 5.65 -14.59 -7.43
N ASP A 24 4.85 -15.46 -8.04
CA ASP A 24 5.16 -16.12 -9.31
C ASP A 24 5.21 -15.09 -10.46
N MET A 25 4.23 -14.18 -10.56
CA MET A 25 4.18 -13.14 -11.60
C MET A 25 5.35 -12.15 -11.56
N LEU A 26 5.86 -11.87 -10.36
CA LEU A 26 6.91 -10.88 -10.13
C LEU A 26 8.30 -11.52 -9.95
N GLU A 27 8.38 -12.85 -9.97
CA GLU A 27 9.61 -13.63 -9.73
C GLU A 27 10.33 -13.21 -8.43
N ILE A 28 9.57 -13.01 -7.35
CA ILE A 28 10.10 -12.65 -6.02
C ILE A 28 9.55 -13.57 -4.93
N PRO A 29 10.24 -13.70 -3.78
CA PRO A 29 9.72 -14.50 -2.67
C PRO A 29 8.34 -14.02 -2.19
N ILE A 30 7.45 -14.96 -1.84
CA ILE A 30 6.14 -14.65 -1.24
C ILE A 30 6.25 -13.79 0.03
N GLY A 31 7.33 -13.92 0.80
CA GLY A 31 7.64 -13.05 1.93
C GLY A 31 7.84 -11.59 1.50
N THR A 32 8.56 -11.36 0.40
CA THR A 32 8.79 -10.04 -0.19
C THR A 32 7.48 -9.41 -0.65
N VAL A 33 6.58 -10.19 -1.27
CA VAL A 33 5.23 -9.72 -1.65
C VAL A 33 4.46 -9.21 -0.42
N LYS A 34 4.39 -10.03 0.65
CA LYS A 34 3.70 -9.66 1.89
C LYS A 34 4.28 -8.38 2.51
N THR A 35 5.61 -8.28 2.59
CA THR A 35 6.29 -7.11 3.14
C THR A 35 6.02 -5.87 2.29
N ARG A 36 6.12 -5.95 0.96
CA ARG A 36 5.87 -4.81 0.05
C ARG A 36 4.43 -4.30 0.17
N ILE A 37 3.44 -5.19 0.25
CA ILE A 37 2.03 -4.82 0.45
C ILE A 37 1.82 -4.18 1.83
N HIS A 38 2.44 -4.73 2.87
CA HIS A 38 2.36 -4.13 4.21
C HIS A 38 2.93 -2.71 4.23
N VAL A 39 4.12 -2.51 3.66
CA VAL A 39 4.77 -1.20 3.57
C VAL A 39 3.92 -0.23 2.76
N ALA A 40 3.35 -0.65 1.63
CA ALA A 40 2.43 0.16 0.84
C ALA A 40 1.24 0.67 1.68
N ARG A 41 0.61 -0.21 2.47
CA ARG A 41 -0.50 0.17 3.37
C ARG A 41 -0.06 1.18 4.43
N GLN A 42 1.12 1.02 5.02
CA GLN A 42 1.63 1.98 6.01
C GLN A 42 1.86 3.36 5.40
N ILE A 43 2.45 3.40 4.19
CA ILE A 43 2.68 4.64 3.46
C ILE A 43 1.34 5.33 3.13
N LEU A 44 0.38 4.59 2.56
CA LEU A 44 -0.94 5.12 2.22
C LEU A 44 -1.70 5.61 3.47
N LYS A 45 -1.64 4.86 4.58
CA LYS A 45 -2.25 5.27 5.85
C LYS A 45 -1.65 6.58 6.37
N LYS A 46 -0.35 6.81 6.22
CA LYS A 46 0.29 8.09 6.61
C LYS A 46 -0.25 9.25 5.78
N TYR A 47 -0.39 9.07 4.47
CA TYR A 47 -0.98 10.09 3.59
C TYR A 47 -2.43 10.41 3.98
N LEU A 48 -3.25 9.38 4.24
CA LEU A 48 -4.65 9.57 4.67
C LEU A 48 -4.77 10.25 6.04
N LYS A 49 -3.84 10.00 6.96
CA LYS A 49 -3.82 10.70 8.26
C LYS A 49 -3.58 12.21 8.12
N THR A 50 -2.79 12.64 7.14
CA THR A 50 -2.61 14.07 6.86
C THR A 50 -3.94 14.72 6.52
N TYR A 51 -4.71 14.13 5.61
CA TYR A 51 -6.04 14.63 5.25
C TYR A 51 -7.04 14.61 6.43
N SER A 52 -6.97 13.62 7.32
CA SER A 52 -7.84 13.61 8.52
C SER A 52 -7.55 14.74 9.51
N LYS A 53 -6.31 15.24 9.57
CA LYS A 53 -5.96 16.40 10.41
C LYS A 53 -6.43 17.70 9.77
N ASP A 54 -6.36 17.80 8.46
CA ASP A 54 -6.81 18.99 7.72
C ASP A 54 -8.34 19.15 7.81
N ILE A 55 -9.10 18.05 7.84
CA ILE A 55 -10.56 18.05 8.01
C ILE A 55 -10.99 18.44 9.44
N LEU A 56 -10.12 18.28 10.45
CA LEU A 56 -10.41 18.65 11.85
C LEU A 56 -9.88 20.04 12.25
N GLY A 57 -9.22 20.77 11.33
CA GLY A 57 -8.59 22.06 11.60
C GLY A 57 -9.11 23.25 10.81
N ALA A 58 -10.18 23.08 10.02
CA ALA A 58 -10.76 24.16 9.21
C ALA A 58 -12.07 24.74 9.77
N ASP A 59 -12.67 24.12 10.78
CA ASP A 59 -13.84 24.65 11.48
C ASP A 59 -13.56 24.66 12.99
N ILE A 60 -13.58 25.86 13.58
CA ILE A 60 -13.45 26.19 15.02
C ILE A 60 -12.00 26.38 15.51
N VAL A 61 -11.38 27.52 15.18
CA VAL A 61 -11.08 28.64 16.12
C VAL A 61 -11.03 29.96 15.36
#